data_AF-A0A1B9DE85-F1
#
_entry.id   AF-A0A1B9DE85-F1
#
_cell.length_a   1.000
_cell.length_b   1.000
_cell.length_c   1.000
_cell.angle_alpha   90.00
_cell.angle_beta   90.00
_cell.angle_gamma   90.00
#
_symmetry.space_group_name_H-M   'P 1'
#
loop_
_entity.id
_entity.type
_entity.pdbx_description
1 polymer ?
#
loop_
_entity_poly.entity_id
_entity_poly.type
_entity_poly.pdbx_seq_one_letter_code
_entity_poly.pdbx_strand_id
1 'polypeptide(L)'
;MRSLRHERASKRSEKIEALFSHPVDAGKYIVLRMGDNLRSHLRLETLFMRWDDRGLSPLLEVASAEPDVIDFFCKKAPTLERESAERGLKRYALKADPRSYGFALPSEQTNMEVLALSFDELTATLLEGMPDSITSQISGG
;
A
#
# COMPACT_ATOMS: atom_id res chain seq x y z
N MET A 1 33.95 -25.51 9.32
CA MET A 1 32.94 -24.70 10.03
C MET A 1 32.87 -23.33 9.39
N ARG A 2 31.82 -23.04 8.60
CA ARG A 2 31.60 -21.75 7.93
C ARG A 2 30.71 -20.89 8.85
N SER A 3 31.22 -19.74 9.28
CA SER A 3 30.61 -18.88 10.29
C SER A 3 29.36 -18.18 9.75
N LEU A 4 28.21 -18.38 10.41
CA LEU A 4 26.90 -17.73 10.19
C LEU A 4 26.87 -16.24 10.63
N ARG A 5 28.01 -15.55 10.68
CA ARG A 5 28.13 -14.17 11.22
C ARG A 5 28.19 -13.06 10.18
N HIS A 6 27.99 -13.34 8.90
CA HIS A 6 28.07 -12.31 7.83
C HIS A 6 26.73 -11.86 7.26
N GLU A 7 25.59 -12.28 7.83
CA GLU A 7 24.26 -11.96 7.27
C GLU A 7 23.50 -10.94 8.12
N ARG A 8 24.20 -10.02 8.79
CA ARG A 8 23.58 -8.77 9.26
C ARG A 8 24.01 -7.69 8.30
N ALA A 9 23.16 -7.41 7.31
CA ALA A 9 23.32 -6.27 6.43
C ALA A 9 23.62 -5.03 7.29
N SER A 10 24.77 -4.40 7.07
CA SER A 10 25.18 -3.19 7.81
C SER A 10 24.35 -1.95 7.43
N LYS A 11 23.32 -2.12 6.60
CA LYS A 11 22.36 -1.12 6.16
C LYS A 11 20.97 -1.60 6.54
N ARG A 12 20.16 -0.74 7.17
CA ARG A 12 18.72 -0.99 7.28
C ARG A 12 18.17 -1.24 5.87
N SER A 13 17.56 -2.40 5.66
CA SER A 13 16.86 -2.75 4.43
C SER A 13 15.38 -2.34 4.47
N GLU A 14 14.95 -1.67 5.55
CA GLU A 14 13.61 -1.12 5.70
C GLU A 14 13.35 -0.11 4.58
N LYS A 15 12.37 -0.41 3.72
CA LYS A 15 11.89 0.47 2.65
C LYS A 15 10.57 1.08 3.10
N ILE A 16 10.42 2.39 2.94
CA ILE A 16 9.09 3.01 3.05
C ILE A 16 8.32 2.69 1.78
N GLU A 17 7.18 2.02 1.94
CA GLU A 17 6.26 1.76 0.83
C GLU A 17 5.24 2.90 0.71
N ALA A 18 4.59 3.25 1.82
CA ALA A 18 3.63 4.35 1.89
C ALA A 18 3.63 5.00 3.28
N LEU A 19 3.13 6.23 3.35
CA LEU A 19 2.89 6.99 4.58
C LEU A 19 1.43 7.44 4.60
N PHE A 20 0.73 7.35 5.73
CA PHE A 20 -0.70 7.70 5.84
C PHE A 20 -0.94 8.71 6.96
N SER A 21 -1.95 9.57 6.79
CA SER A 21 -2.37 10.52 7.81
C SER A 21 -3.08 9.86 8.99
N HIS A 22 -3.82 8.77 8.72
CA HIS A 22 -4.54 8.02 9.75
C HIS A 22 -4.04 6.57 9.85
N PRO A 23 -3.91 6.03 11.08
CA PRO A 23 -3.55 4.63 11.29
C PRO A 23 -4.53 3.63 10.65
N VAL A 24 -5.82 4.00 10.55
CA VAL A 24 -6.86 3.19 9.90
C VAL A 24 -6.53 2.93 8.43
N ASP A 25 -6.04 3.94 7.72
CA ASP A 25 -5.68 3.82 6.30
C ASP A 25 -4.43 2.96 6.11
N ALA A 26 -3.44 3.07 7.01
CA ALA A 26 -2.30 2.17 7.05
C ALA A 26 -2.71 0.71 7.35
N GLY A 27 -3.69 0.52 8.23
CA GLY A 27 -4.26 -0.80 8.53
C GLY A 27 -4.91 -1.44 7.30
N LYS A 28 -5.73 -0.67 6.56
CA LYS A 28 -6.31 -1.13 5.28
C LYS A 28 -5.23 -1.51 4.27
N TYR A 29 -4.17 -0.69 4.15
CA TYR A 29 -3.04 -1.01 3.28
C TYR A 29 -2.37 -2.35 3.64
N ILE A 30 -2.15 -2.63 4.93
CA ILE A 30 -1.57 -3.91 5.36
C ILE A 30 -2.50 -5.09 5.01
N VAL A 31 -3.80 -4.94 5.28
CA VAL A 31 -4.81 -5.96 4.94
C VAL A 31 -4.85 -6.22 3.43
N LEU A 32 -4.83 -5.18 2.61
CA LEU A 32 -4.70 -5.29 1.15
C LEU A 32 -3.48 -6.12 0.77
N ARG A 33 -2.29 -5.76 1.28
CA ARG A 33 -1.03 -6.43 0.92
C ARG A 33 -1.05 -7.92 1.27
N MET A 34 -1.60 -8.27 2.44
CA MET A 34 -1.76 -9.66 2.85
C MET A 34 -2.81 -10.39 2.00
N GLY A 35 -3.95 -9.74 1.75
CA GLY A 35 -5.03 -10.30 0.96
C GLY A 35 -4.62 -10.57 -0.49
N ASP A 36 -3.96 -9.62 -1.15
CA ASP A 36 -3.45 -9.80 -2.52
C ASP A 36 -2.34 -10.85 -2.59
N ASN A 37 -1.50 -10.95 -1.56
CA ASN A 37 -0.55 -12.05 -1.47
C ASN A 37 -1.25 -13.41 -1.43
N LEU A 38 -2.32 -13.56 -0.62
CA LEU A 38 -3.12 -14.78 -0.57
C LEU A 38 -3.80 -15.08 -1.92
N ARG A 39 -4.41 -14.06 -2.55
CA ARG A 39 -5.03 -14.18 -3.88
C ARG A 39 -4.01 -14.69 -4.91
N SER A 40 -2.81 -14.12 -4.92
CA SER A 40 -1.74 -14.57 -5.81
C SER A 40 -1.34 -16.03 -5.58
N HIS A 41 -1.25 -16.48 -4.32
CA HIS A 41 -0.94 -17.89 -4.01
C HIS A 41 -2.04 -18.84 -4.52
N LEU A 42 -3.29 -18.41 -4.47
CA LEU A 42 -4.44 -19.14 -4.99
C LEU A 42 -4.64 -18.96 -6.50
N ARG A 43 -3.76 -18.23 -7.18
CA ARG A 43 -3.85 -17.89 -8.61
C ARG A 43 -5.15 -17.17 -8.98
N LEU A 44 -5.67 -16.40 -8.04
CA LEU A 44 -6.77 -15.46 -8.26
C LEU A 44 -6.21 -14.11 -8.71
N GLU A 45 -6.97 -13.40 -9.52
CA GLU A 45 -6.70 -12.00 -9.88
C GLU A 45 -6.62 -11.13 -8.62
N THR A 46 -5.52 -10.39 -8.44
CA THR A 46 -5.33 -9.51 -7.26
C THR A 46 -6.10 -8.20 -7.41
N LEU A 47 -6.38 -7.52 -6.29
CA LEU A 47 -6.98 -6.19 -6.34
C LEU A 47 -6.04 -5.17 -6.99
N PHE A 48 -4.72 -5.31 -6.79
CA PHE A 48 -3.75 -4.53 -7.56
C PHE A 48 -4.01 -4.62 -9.07
N MET A 49 -4.14 -5.82 -9.64
CA MET A 49 -4.39 -5.98 -11.08
C MET A 49 -5.71 -5.32 -11.50
N ARG A 50 -6.80 -5.58 -10.75
CA ARG A 50 -8.12 -5.00 -11.04
C ARG A 50 -8.12 -3.47 -11.02
N TRP A 51 -7.43 -2.89 -10.05
CA TRP A 51 -7.37 -1.43 -9.89
C TRP A 51 -6.37 -0.79 -10.87
N ASP A 52 -5.30 -1.48 -11.24
CA ASP A 52 -4.36 -1.01 -12.25
C ASP A 52 -5.04 -0.93 -13.63
N ASP A 53 -5.81 -1.96 -14.00
CA ASP A 53 -6.58 -2.00 -15.26
C ASP A 53 -7.67 -0.91 -15.33
N ARG A 54 -8.34 -0.65 -14.20
CA ARG A 54 -9.34 0.42 -14.09
C ARG A 54 -8.72 1.81 -14.05
N GLY A 55 -7.50 1.92 -13.54
CA GLY A 55 -6.90 3.16 -13.07
C GLY A 55 -7.42 3.60 -11.71
N LEU A 56 -6.73 4.62 -11.17
CA LEU A 56 -6.98 5.17 -9.84
C LEU A 56 -8.41 5.72 -9.70
N SER A 57 -9.02 5.43 -8.56
CA SER A 57 -10.39 5.84 -8.24
C SER A 57 -10.60 7.35 -8.40
N PRO A 58 -11.71 7.76 -9.04
CA PRO A 58 -12.05 9.18 -9.20
C PRO A 58 -12.39 9.85 -7.87
N LEU A 59 -12.54 9.10 -6.78
CA LEU A 59 -12.73 9.62 -5.43
C LEU A 59 -11.44 10.19 -4.83
N LEU A 60 -10.29 9.90 -5.43
CA LEU A 60 -9.00 10.38 -4.98
C LEU A 60 -8.58 11.63 -5.75
N GLU A 61 -7.97 12.56 -5.02
CA GLU A 61 -7.24 13.69 -5.56
C GLU A 61 -5.75 13.41 -5.46
N VAL A 62 -5.00 13.72 -6.52
CA VAL A 62 -3.56 13.50 -6.60
C VAL A 62 -2.85 14.84 -6.68
N ALA A 63 -1.87 15.05 -5.81
CA ALA A 63 -1.03 16.24 -5.78
C ALA A 63 0.45 15.87 -5.64
N SER A 64 1.33 16.84 -5.86
CA SER A 64 2.75 16.68 -5.50
C SER A 64 2.91 16.57 -3.98
N ALA A 65 3.87 15.76 -3.54
CA ALA A 65 4.21 15.68 -2.13
C ALA A 65 4.89 16.97 -1.64
N GLU A 66 4.68 17.29 -0.37
CA GLU A 66 5.29 18.45 0.29
C GLU A 66 6.80 18.24 0.50
N PRO A 67 7.63 19.31 0.48
CA PRO A 67 9.08 19.20 0.59
C PRO A 67 9.58 18.47 1.86
N ASP A 68 8.90 18.65 2.99
CA ASP A 68 9.22 18.00 4.26
C ASP A 68 8.95 16.49 4.22
N VAL A 69 7.92 16.06 3.50
CA VAL A 69 7.63 14.64 3.25
C VAL A 69 8.69 14.03 2.33
N ILE A 70 9.11 14.75 1.29
CA ILE A 70 10.21 14.33 0.41
C ILE A 70 11.50 14.16 1.23
N ASP A 71 11.85 15.14 2.06
CA ASP A 71 13.01 15.07 2.95
C ASP A 71 12.92 13.87 3.90
N PHE A 72 11.74 13.59 4.44
CA PHE A 72 11.51 12.41 5.27
C PHE A 72 11.77 11.09 4.53
N PHE A 73 11.23 10.95 3.31
CA PHE A 73 11.42 9.75 2.48
C PHE A 73 12.90 9.56 2.13
N CYS A 74 13.61 10.59 1.67
CA CYS A 74 15.04 10.51 1.36
C CYS A 74 15.89 10.19 2.59
N LYS A 75 15.54 10.73 3.76
CA LYS A 75 16.24 10.43 5.03
C LYS A 75 16.06 8.97 5.45
N LYS A 76 14.89 8.39 5.21
CA LYS A 76 14.53 7.04 5.67
C LYS A 76 14.82 5.94 4.66
N ALA A 77 14.87 6.27 3.38
CA ALA A 77 15.27 5.38 2.31
C ALA A 77 16.55 5.92 1.63
N PRO A 78 17.76 5.60 2.14
CA PRO A 78 19.01 6.18 1.62
C PRO A 78 19.32 5.84 0.16
N THR A 79 18.63 4.86 -0.41
CA THR A 79 18.73 4.47 -1.83
C THR A 79 17.75 5.25 -2.72
N LEU A 80 16.84 6.04 -2.16
CA LEU A 80 15.93 6.90 -2.91
C LEU A 80 16.62 8.22 -3.20
N GLU A 81 16.94 8.46 -4.47
CA GLU A 81 17.50 9.72 -4.93
C GLU A 81 16.49 10.86 -4.79
N ARG A 82 16.96 12.04 -4.40
CA ARG A 82 16.11 13.21 -4.17
C ARG A 82 15.31 13.62 -5.41
N GLU A 83 15.95 13.68 -6.57
CA GLU A 83 15.27 14.01 -7.84
C GLU A 83 14.16 13.00 -8.18
N SER A 84 14.43 11.71 -7.93
CA SER A 84 13.43 10.64 -8.11
C SER A 84 12.26 10.79 -7.14
N ALA A 85 12.52 11.18 -5.88
CA ALA A 85 11.47 11.46 -4.90
C ALA A 85 10.64 12.69 -5.30
N GLU A 86 11.27 13.80 -5.71
CA GLU A 86 10.59 15.04 -6.12
C GLU A 86 9.68 14.83 -7.33
N ARG A 87 10.10 13.98 -8.27
CA ARG A 87 9.29 13.64 -9.45
C ARG A 87 8.19 12.62 -9.15
N GLY A 88 8.52 11.58 -8.38
CA GLY A 88 7.70 10.38 -8.25
C GLY A 88 6.80 10.35 -7.02
N LEU A 89 7.19 10.99 -5.91
CA LEU A 89 6.40 10.97 -4.68
C LEU A 89 5.17 11.87 -4.84
N LYS A 90 4.00 11.28 -4.64
CA LYS A 90 2.72 11.97 -4.75
C LYS A 90 1.92 11.83 -3.47
N ARG A 91 1.06 12.83 -3.24
CA ARG A 91 0.02 12.85 -2.23
C ARG A 91 -1.28 12.38 -2.86
N TYR A 92 -1.98 11.49 -2.17
CA TYR A 92 -3.28 10.96 -2.54
C TYR A 92 -4.24 11.30 -1.40
N ALA A 93 -5.32 12.02 -1.67
CA ALA A 93 -6.29 12.41 -0.65
C ALA A 93 -7.71 12.02 -1.07
N LEU A 94 -8.53 11.61 -0.12
CA LEU A 94 -9.94 11.36 -0.37
C LEU A 94 -10.67 12.69 -0.60
N LYS A 95 -11.36 12.85 -1.73
CA LYS A 95 -12.07 14.10 -2.05
C LYS A 95 -13.14 14.46 -1.02
N ALA A 96 -13.83 13.45 -0.48
CA ALA A 96 -14.89 13.64 0.51
C ALA A 96 -14.34 14.05 1.89
N ASP A 97 -13.10 13.67 2.21
CA ASP A 97 -12.40 14.09 3.42
C ASP A 97 -10.89 14.26 3.14
N PRO A 98 -10.46 15.49 2.79
CA PRO A 98 -9.05 15.77 2.50
C PRO A 98 -8.09 15.54 3.67
N ARG A 99 -8.60 15.29 4.89
CA ARG A 99 -7.79 14.89 6.06
C ARG A 99 -7.38 13.42 5.99
N SER A 100 -8.09 12.56 5.26
CA SER A 100 -7.64 11.21 4.94
C SER A 100 -6.78 11.24 3.68
N TYR A 101 -5.49 10.97 3.85
CA TYR A 101 -4.52 11.00 2.77
C TYR A 101 -3.33 10.08 3.02
N GLY A 102 -2.60 9.79 1.94
CA GLY A 102 -1.34 9.07 1.98
C GLY A 102 -0.34 9.57 0.95
N PHE A 103 0.91 9.14 1.12
CA PHE A 103 2.01 9.40 0.21
C PHE A 103 2.60 8.10 -0.28
N ALA A 104 2.81 8.01 -1.58
CA ALA A 104 3.34 6.83 -2.22
C ALA A 104 4.19 7.20 -3.44
N LEU A 105 5.21 6.39 -3.68
CA LEU A 105 5.94 6.38 -4.95
C LEU A 105 5.07 5.70 -6.02
N PRO A 106 5.40 5.85 -7.33
CA PRO A 106 4.56 5.32 -8.40
C PRO A 106 4.30 3.81 -8.30
N SER A 107 5.23 3.03 -7.75
CA SER A 107 5.06 1.58 -7.55
C SER A 107 3.95 1.21 -6.56
N GLU A 108 3.54 2.14 -5.70
CA GLU A 108 2.51 1.93 -4.67
C GLU A 108 1.26 2.79 -4.94
N GLN A 109 1.19 3.50 -6.07
CA GLN A 109 0.08 4.38 -6.42
C GLN A 109 -1.25 3.64 -6.41
N THR A 110 -1.33 2.47 -7.06
CA THR A 110 -2.56 1.67 -7.16
C THR A 110 -3.07 1.26 -5.78
N ASN A 111 -2.18 1.04 -4.81
CA ASN A 111 -2.56 0.67 -3.45
C ASN A 111 -3.16 1.83 -2.65
N MET A 112 -3.12 3.06 -3.14
CA MET A 112 -3.77 4.22 -2.49
C MET A 112 -5.30 4.19 -2.61
N GLU A 113 -5.85 3.30 -3.45
CA GLU A 113 -7.27 2.94 -3.50
C GLU A 113 -7.87 2.62 -2.14
N VAL A 114 -7.06 2.13 -1.19
CA VAL A 114 -7.52 1.85 0.18
C VAL A 114 -8.07 3.09 0.88
N LEU A 115 -7.66 4.31 0.50
CA LEU A 115 -8.21 5.55 1.06
C LEU A 115 -9.70 5.72 0.73
N ALA A 116 -10.16 5.16 -0.39
CA ALA A 116 -11.54 5.26 -0.83
C ALA A 116 -12.46 4.16 -0.28
N LEU A 117 -11.94 3.25 0.54
CA LEU A 117 -12.68 2.09 1.05
C LEU A 117 -12.78 2.11 2.59
N SER A 118 -13.87 1.59 3.10
CA SER A 118 -13.97 1.08 4.47
C SER A 118 -13.25 -0.28 4.61
N PHE A 119 -13.04 -0.74 5.85
CA PHE A 119 -12.54 -2.10 6.10
C PHE A 119 -13.49 -3.17 5.58
N ASP A 120 -14.80 -2.97 5.71
CA ASP A 120 -15.81 -3.94 5.27
C ASP A 120 -15.81 -4.06 3.74
N GLU A 121 -15.77 -2.93 3.02
CA GLU A 121 -15.66 -2.92 1.55
C GLU A 121 -14.35 -3.57 1.09
N LEU A 122 -13.22 -3.24 1.70
CA LEU A 122 -11.94 -3.87 1.38
C LEU A 122 -11.99 -5.39 1.62
N THR A 123 -12.52 -5.82 2.77
CA THR A 123 -12.61 -7.24 3.13
C THR A 123 -13.53 -7.98 2.17
N ALA A 124 -14.72 -7.45 1.89
CA ALA A 124 -15.65 -8.04 0.94
C ALA A 124 -15.01 -8.20 -0.45
N THR A 125 -14.31 -7.17 -0.93
CA THR A 125 -13.63 -7.19 -2.23
C THR A 125 -12.48 -8.21 -2.25
N LEU A 126 -11.70 -8.32 -1.16
CA LEU A 126 -10.61 -9.30 -1.06
C LEU A 126 -11.12 -10.75 -1.02
N LEU A 127 -12.28 -10.98 -0.41
CA LEU A 127 -12.89 -12.31 -0.30
C LEU A 127 -13.63 -12.75 -1.57
N GLU A 128 -13.93 -11.83 -2.48
CA GLU A 128 -14.62 -12.15 -3.74
C GLU A 128 -13.84 -13.18 -4.56
N GLY A 129 -14.47 -14.31 -4.87
CA GLY A 129 -13.87 -15.41 -5.62
C GLY A 129 -12.91 -16.29 -4.81
N MET A 130 -12.76 -16.06 -3.50
CA MET A 130 -12.04 -16.98 -2.63
C MET A 130 -12.82 -18.30 -2.46
N PRO A 131 -12.14 -19.45 -2.33
CA PRO A 131 -12.79 -20.73 -2.05
C PRO A 131 -13.59 -20.73 -0.73
N ASP A 132 -14.68 -21.49 -0.67
CA ASP A 132 -15.53 -21.64 0.51
C ASP A 132 -14.77 -22.09 1.76
N SER A 133 -13.70 -22.88 1.59
CA SER A 133 -12.85 -23.34 2.70
C SER A 133 -12.18 -22.19 3.45
N ILE A 134 -12.07 -21.01 2.85
CA ILE A 134 -11.50 -19.79 3.44
C ILE A 134 -12.63 -18.89 3.96
N THR A 135 -13.68 -18.66 3.16
CA THR A 135 -14.75 -17.70 3.49
C THR A 135 -15.72 -18.21 4.57
N SER A 136 -15.91 -19.52 4.68
CA SER A 136 -16.75 -20.15 5.72
C SER A 136 -16.26 -19.91 7.15
N GLN A 137 -14.96 -19.68 7.35
CA GLN A 137 -14.40 -19.40 8.68
C GLN A 137 -14.65 -17.96 9.16
N ILE A 138 -15.06 -17.07 8.25
CA ILE A 138 -15.29 -15.65 8.56
C ILE A 138 -16.79 -15.39 8.82
N SER A 139 -17.67 -16.19 8.22
CA SER A 139 -19.13 -16.04 8.34
C SER A 139 -19.74 -16.65 9.62
N GLY A 140 -18.92 -17.30 10.45
CA GLY A 140 -19.35 -17.96 11.69
C GLY A 140 -19.05 -17.18 12.98
N GLY A 141 -18.65 -15.91 12.89
CA GLY A 141 -18.32 -15.03 14.02
C GLY A 141 -19.46 -14.09 14.41
#